data_AF-A0A8S9YIC5-F1
#
_entry.id   AF-A0A8S9YIC5-F1
#
_cell.length_a   1.000
_cell.length_b   1.000
_cell.length_c   1.000
_cell.angle_alpha   90.00
_cell.angle_beta   90.00
_cell.angle_gamma   90.00
#
_symmetry.space_group_name_H-M   'P 1'
#
loop_
_entity.id
_entity.type
_entity.pdbx_description
1 polymer ?
#
loop_
_entity_poly.entity_id
_entity_poly.type
_entity_poly.pdbx_seq_one_letter_code
_entity_poly.pdbx_strand_id
1 'polypeptide(L)'
;MIDHTASETSTNSIVKQEEKQRLKEQLIEQYKQAVVEHKMAREANLQLQTKLAEYFRRKKADAAEQQSGASSLGGSTTDNVVDYEQRYNKYISSLTELRNEYQSMQATYHKQIEEMKRVCADRQREVDDAYKEFTNYKYNIGKKALHSRTGRPINPKELVAMLNAEQKKEAIVMEVRLENIKLRNEVAKVEAILKSKEELAEGLHLIDFEQLKIENQTYNEKIEERNEELAKLKRKIASTVQIMTHVKEKLQAVQYDNAKQRQRLGIADAELTFNRDQLTRLKQARDHLRADNSKLRRSCGLLGKTALLLNYEDSVDAVTSKKAALEETKRLTSNYVTRTKSIIEKIESHSEKRPNS
;
A
#
# COMPACT_ATOMS: atom_id res chain seq x y z
N MET A 1 24.15 74.00 85.67
CA MET A 1 23.99 73.88 84.21
C MET A 1 24.88 72.78 83.57
N ILE A 2 25.55 71.91 84.33
CA ILE A 2 26.49 70.91 83.77
C ILE A 2 25.89 69.47 83.72
N ASP A 3 24.82 69.17 84.47
CA ASP A 3 24.26 67.81 84.54
C ASP A 3 23.29 67.41 83.41
N HIS A 4 22.65 68.37 82.71
CA HIS A 4 21.72 68.02 81.62
C HIS A 4 22.44 67.60 80.33
N THR A 5 23.64 68.12 80.07
CA THR A 5 24.41 67.77 78.86
C THR A 5 25.05 66.38 78.95
N ALA A 6 25.39 65.89 80.15
CA ALA A 6 25.92 64.54 80.37
C ALA A 6 24.82 63.45 80.25
N SER A 7 23.59 63.76 80.65
CA SER A 7 22.45 62.86 80.52
C SER A 7 21.98 62.72 79.06
N GLU A 8 21.96 63.82 78.30
CA GLU A 8 21.60 63.79 76.87
C GLU A 8 22.66 63.10 75.99
N THR A 9 23.95 63.24 76.33
CA THR A 9 25.01 62.51 75.63
C THR A 9 24.99 61.01 75.94
N SER A 10 24.64 60.63 77.17
CA SER A 10 24.48 59.23 77.57
C SER A 10 23.27 58.58 76.89
N THR A 11 22.10 59.23 76.86
CA THR A 11 20.92 58.70 76.15
C THR A 11 21.13 58.62 74.64
N ASN A 12 21.80 59.60 74.03
CA ASN A 12 22.11 59.59 72.60
C ASN A 12 23.16 58.52 72.23
N SER A 13 24.06 58.16 73.17
CA SER A 13 24.98 57.03 72.99
C SER A 13 24.27 55.67 73.06
N ILE A 14 23.27 55.53 73.95
CA ILE A 14 22.46 54.32 74.11
C ILE A 14 21.57 54.12 72.87
N VAL A 15 20.91 55.18 72.38
CA VAL A 15 20.09 55.12 71.17
C VAL A 15 20.92 54.75 69.93
N LYS A 16 22.13 55.31 69.77
CA LYS A 16 23.05 54.92 68.69
C LYS A 16 23.53 53.47 68.81
N GLN A 17 23.62 52.95 70.02
CA GLN A 17 24.03 51.57 70.27
C GLN A 17 22.89 50.58 69.98
N GLU A 18 21.64 50.96 70.30
CA GLU A 18 20.43 50.22 69.92
C GLU A 18 20.20 50.22 68.40
N GLU A 19 20.40 51.36 67.72
CA GLU A 19 20.32 51.42 66.26
C GLU A 19 21.38 50.53 65.59
N LYS A 20 22.61 50.52 66.11
CA LYS A 20 23.66 49.60 65.65
C LYS A 20 23.31 48.13 65.91
N GLN A 21 22.66 47.81 67.02
CA GLN A 21 22.19 46.46 67.30
C GLN A 21 21.08 46.04 66.34
N ARG A 22 20.10 46.91 66.07
CA ARG A 22 19.05 46.66 65.08
C ARG A 22 19.60 46.47 63.67
N LEU A 23 20.57 47.28 63.26
CA LEU A 23 21.23 47.13 61.96
C LEU A 23 22.01 45.81 61.88
N LYS A 24 22.68 45.41 62.97
CA LYS A 24 23.37 44.13 63.06
C LYS A 24 22.40 42.95 62.98
N GLU A 25 21.24 43.03 63.62
CA GLU A 25 20.18 42.02 63.55
C GLU A 25 19.59 41.91 62.14
N GLN A 26 19.31 43.04 61.48
CA GLN A 26 18.86 43.06 60.08
C GLN A 26 19.89 42.44 59.13
N LEU A 27 21.18 42.73 59.33
CA LEU A 27 22.26 42.17 58.52
C LEU A 27 22.42 40.66 58.74
N ILE A 28 22.27 40.19 59.98
CA ILE A 28 22.26 38.75 60.29
C ILE A 28 21.07 38.06 59.64
N GLU A 29 19.90 38.69 59.62
CA GLU A 29 18.71 38.13 59.00
C GLU A 29 18.84 38.05 57.47
N GLN A 30 19.36 39.11 56.83
CA GLN A 30 19.70 39.08 55.39
C GLN A 30 20.74 38.01 55.07
N TYR A 31 21.75 37.82 55.93
CA TYR A 31 22.74 36.76 55.76
C TYR A 31 22.11 35.37 55.85
N LYS A 32 21.22 35.13 56.83
CA LYS A 32 20.48 33.87 56.94
C LYS A 32 19.61 33.59 55.71
N GLN A 33 18.90 34.60 55.22
CA GLN A 33 18.09 34.48 54.00
C GLN A 33 18.96 34.12 52.79
N ALA A 34 20.07 34.82 52.60
CA ALA A 34 21.02 34.53 51.52
C ALA A 34 21.61 33.10 51.62
N VAL A 35 21.88 32.61 52.82
CA VAL A 35 22.35 31.22 53.03
C VAL A 35 21.29 30.20 52.66
N VAL A 36 20.02 30.46 53.00
CA VAL A 36 18.89 29.59 52.62
C VAL A 36 18.70 29.58 51.10
N GLU A 37 18.70 30.76 50.47
CA GLU A 37 18.60 30.87 49.00
C GLU A 37 19.75 30.14 48.31
N HIS A 38 20.98 30.30 48.80
CA HIS A 38 22.15 29.58 48.28
C HIS A 38 22.00 28.06 48.47
N LYS A 39 21.47 27.60 49.59
CA LYS A 39 21.20 26.17 49.83
C LYS A 39 20.14 25.64 48.87
N MET A 40 19.02 26.35 48.68
CA MET A 40 17.96 25.99 47.74
C MET A 40 18.47 25.95 46.29
N ALA A 41 19.25 26.95 45.88
CA ALA A 41 19.88 26.99 44.56
C ALA A 41 20.84 25.80 44.37
N ARG A 42 21.61 25.44 45.41
CA ARG A 42 22.52 24.28 45.38
C ARG A 42 21.77 22.95 45.27
N GLU A 43 20.67 22.79 46.02
CA GLU A 43 19.81 21.60 45.94
C GLU A 43 19.14 21.47 44.56
N ALA A 44 18.62 22.57 44.01
CA ALA A 44 18.06 22.61 42.66
C ALA A 44 19.12 22.27 41.60
N ASN A 45 20.34 22.80 41.74
CA ASN A 45 21.45 22.49 40.84
C ASN A 45 21.82 20.99 40.90
N LEU A 46 21.89 20.41 42.11
CA LEU A 46 22.15 18.97 42.28
C LEU A 46 21.05 18.10 41.65
N GLN A 47 19.78 18.48 41.80
CA GLN A 47 18.66 17.78 41.16
C GLN A 47 18.74 17.84 39.64
N LEU A 48 19.08 19.01 39.07
CA LEU A 48 19.28 19.18 37.64
C LEU A 48 20.47 18.36 37.12
N GLN A 49 21.58 18.34 37.86
CA GLN A 49 22.75 17.51 37.53
C GLN A 49 22.40 16.01 37.56
N THR A 50 21.59 15.57 38.53
CA THR A 50 21.13 14.18 38.61
C THR A 50 20.23 13.83 37.43
N LYS A 51 19.26 14.69 37.09
CA LYS A 51 18.40 14.52 35.90
C LYS A 51 19.19 14.51 34.59
N LEU A 52 20.20 15.37 34.46
CA LEU A 52 21.10 15.38 33.30
C LEU A 52 21.89 14.07 33.21
N ALA A 53 22.46 13.60 34.34
CA ALA A 53 23.19 12.34 34.38
C ALA A 53 22.31 11.14 33.99
N GLU A 54 21.06 11.10 34.44
CA GLU A 54 20.07 10.09 34.03
C GLU A 54 19.71 10.20 32.56
N TYR A 55 19.47 11.40 32.05
CA TYR A 55 19.19 11.65 30.63
C TYR A 55 20.35 11.17 29.75
N PHE A 56 21.60 11.51 30.11
CA PHE A 56 22.78 11.07 29.38
C PHE A 56 23.02 9.55 29.49
N ARG A 57 22.76 8.92 30.65
CA ARG A 57 22.80 7.45 30.78
C ARG A 57 21.77 6.78 29.88
N ARG A 58 20.53 7.28 29.87
CA ARG A 58 19.43 6.74 29.07
C ARG A 58 19.70 6.92 27.58
N LYS A 59 20.13 8.12 27.17
CA LYS A 59 20.54 8.40 25.78
C LYS A 59 21.74 7.55 25.34
N LYS A 60 22.69 7.26 26.24
CA LYS A 60 23.82 6.35 25.95
C LYS A 60 23.35 4.89 25.79
N ALA A 61 22.35 4.45 26.55
CA ALA A 61 21.74 3.14 26.37
C ALA A 61 20.96 3.07 25.03
N ASP A 62 20.15 4.08 24.73
CA ASP A 62 19.39 4.18 23.46
C ASP A 62 20.33 4.22 22.24
N ALA A 63 21.46 4.93 22.33
CA ALA A 63 22.47 4.97 21.29
C ALA A 63 23.24 3.64 21.14
N ALA A 64 23.44 2.89 22.23
CA ALA A 64 24.05 1.57 22.20
C ALA A 64 23.10 0.51 21.59
N GLU A 65 21.79 0.59 21.84
CA GLU A 65 20.78 -0.25 21.18
C GLU A 65 20.72 0.04 19.68
N GLN A 66 20.78 1.31 19.26
CA GLN A 66 20.81 1.68 17.83
C GLN A 66 22.12 1.28 17.13
N GLN A 67 23.26 1.25 17.83
CA GLN A 67 24.54 0.80 17.29
C GLN A 67 24.66 -0.73 17.16
N SER A 68 23.85 -1.51 17.89
CA SER A 68 23.80 -2.96 17.71
C SER A 68 23.18 -3.40 16.37
N GLY A 69 22.44 -2.51 15.69
CA GLY A 69 21.89 -2.72 14.34
C GLY A 69 22.77 -2.20 13.19
N ALA A 70 23.89 -1.53 13.49
CA ALA A 70 24.75 -0.90 12.48
C ALA A 70 26.24 -1.04 12.86
N SER A 71 26.78 -2.26 12.75
CA SER A 71 28.23 -2.45 12.80
C SER A 71 28.87 -2.02 11.48
N SER A 72 29.55 -0.87 11.46
CA SER A 72 30.96 -0.75 11.03
C SER A 72 31.30 0.71 10.73
N LEU A 73 31.96 1.40 11.67
CA LEU A 73 33.16 2.20 11.41
C LEU A 73 33.64 2.76 12.76
N GLY A 74 34.91 2.52 13.09
CA GLY A 74 35.51 2.93 14.37
C GLY A 74 35.65 4.44 14.52
N GLY A 75 34.57 5.12 14.94
CA GLY A 75 34.59 6.49 15.44
C GLY A 75 34.55 6.49 16.96
N SER A 76 35.60 7.02 17.60
CA SER A 76 35.69 7.15 19.05
C SER A 76 34.49 7.94 19.59
N THR A 77 33.79 7.38 20.59
CA THR A 77 32.68 8.05 21.28
C THR A 77 33.03 9.43 21.85
N THR A 78 34.32 9.73 22.01
CA THR A 78 34.85 11.03 22.43
C THR A 78 34.64 12.14 21.39
N ASP A 79 34.71 11.84 20.10
CA ASP A 79 34.56 12.86 19.04
C ASP A 79 33.13 13.39 18.96
N ASN A 80 32.12 12.54 19.17
CA ASN A 80 30.73 12.97 19.21
C ASN A 80 30.43 13.85 20.43
N VAL A 81 31.03 13.58 21.60
CA VAL A 81 30.85 14.40 22.82
C VAL A 81 31.50 15.78 22.63
N VAL A 82 32.68 15.83 22.03
CA VAL A 82 33.39 17.08 21.72
C VAL A 82 32.63 17.91 20.69
N ASP A 83 31.97 17.32 19.69
CA ASP A 83 31.11 18.06 18.73
C ASP A 83 29.87 18.68 19.43
N TYR A 84 29.22 17.96 20.36
CA TYR A 84 28.11 18.53 21.11
C TYR A 84 28.53 19.67 22.05
N GLU A 85 29.67 19.54 22.74
CA GLU A 85 30.20 20.62 23.57
C GLU A 85 30.64 21.82 22.74
N GLN A 86 31.27 21.61 21.59
CA GLN A 86 31.65 22.70 20.68
C GLN A 86 30.43 23.41 20.11
N ARG A 87 29.38 22.69 19.71
CA ARG A 87 28.12 23.30 19.26
C ARG A 87 27.43 24.05 20.39
N TYR A 88 27.36 23.47 21.58
CA TYR A 88 26.80 24.15 22.76
C TYR A 88 27.55 25.44 23.06
N ASN A 89 28.90 25.41 23.09
CA ASN A 89 29.71 26.59 23.31
C ASN A 89 29.51 27.64 22.21
N LYS A 90 29.42 27.25 20.93
CA LYS A 90 29.07 28.17 19.83
C LYS A 90 27.70 28.81 20.03
N TYR A 91 26.69 28.05 20.45
CA TYR A 91 25.37 28.59 20.77
C TYR A 91 25.41 29.55 21.96
N ILE A 92 26.15 29.24 23.02
CA ILE A 92 26.30 30.13 24.17
C ILE A 92 27.04 31.41 23.80
N SER A 93 28.11 31.33 23.01
CA SER A 93 28.83 32.50 22.49
C SER A 93 27.91 33.37 21.63
N SER A 94 27.19 32.78 20.68
CA SER A 94 26.24 33.49 19.82
C SER A 94 25.10 34.13 20.62
N LEU A 95 24.56 33.45 21.63
CA LEU A 95 23.55 34.03 22.53
C LEU A 95 24.12 35.18 23.36
N THR A 96 25.38 35.09 23.77
CA THR A 96 26.06 36.15 24.54
C THR A 96 26.31 37.37 23.65
N GLU A 97 26.76 37.17 22.42
CA GLU A 97 26.92 38.21 21.40
C GLU A 97 25.59 38.91 21.12
N LEU A 98 24.53 38.13 20.83
CA LEU A 98 23.19 38.66 20.57
C LEU A 98 22.64 39.44 21.78
N ARG A 99 22.92 38.97 23.01
CA ARG A 99 22.56 39.69 24.23
C ARG A 99 23.30 41.02 24.35
N ASN A 100 24.61 41.04 24.06
CA ASN A 100 25.41 42.25 24.12
C ASN A 100 24.99 43.25 23.05
N GLU A 101 24.68 42.79 21.83
CA GLU A 101 24.12 43.61 20.76
C GLU A 101 22.77 44.20 21.17
N TYR A 102 21.88 43.41 21.74
CA TYR A 102 20.59 43.88 22.23
C TYR A 102 20.76 44.94 23.32
N GLN A 103 21.66 44.73 24.29
CA GLN A 103 21.94 45.69 25.36
C GLN A 103 22.54 46.99 24.81
N SER A 104 23.48 46.90 23.87
CA SER A 104 24.06 48.06 23.18
C SER A 104 22.98 48.85 22.43
N MET A 105 22.16 48.15 21.64
CA MET A 105 21.03 48.74 20.90
C MET A 105 19.99 49.38 21.83
N GLN A 106 19.70 48.75 22.96
CA GLN A 106 18.80 49.31 23.96
C GLN A 106 19.37 50.60 24.56
N ALA A 107 20.65 50.61 24.90
CA ALA A 107 21.31 51.80 25.45
C ALA A 107 21.37 52.95 24.43
N THR A 108 21.64 52.67 23.16
CA THR A 108 21.65 53.69 22.11
C THR A 108 20.26 54.27 21.87
N TYR A 109 19.21 53.43 21.79
CA TYR A 109 17.84 53.91 21.68
C TYR A 109 17.40 54.70 22.91
N HIS A 110 17.80 54.29 24.11
CA HIS A 110 17.49 55.05 25.32
C HIS A 110 18.10 56.45 25.28
N LYS A 111 19.37 56.54 24.89
CA LYS A 111 20.07 57.83 24.72
C LYS A 111 19.40 58.71 23.67
N GLN A 112 19.01 58.15 22.53
CA GLN A 112 18.29 58.87 21.48
C GLN A 112 16.92 59.37 21.96
N ILE A 113 16.18 58.55 22.73
CA ILE A 113 14.90 58.96 23.31
C ILE A 113 15.08 60.11 24.29
N GLU A 114 16.10 60.06 25.15
CA GLU A 114 16.41 61.15 26.08
C GLU A 114 16.79 62.43 25.36
N GLU A 115 17.63 62.34 24.33
CA GLU A 115 18.00 63.48 23.48
C GLU A 115 16.77 64.10 22.81
N MET A 116 15.91 63.28 22.19
CA MET A 116 14.67 63.76 21.57
C MET A 116 13.72 64.38 22.58
N LYS A 117 13.60 63.82 23.80
CA LYS A 117 12.80 64.41 24.89
C LYS A 117 13.34 65.78 25.30
N ARG A 118 14.66 65.91 25.41
CA ARG A 118 15.31 67.18 25.73
C ARG A 118 15.04 68.22 24.66
N VAL A 119 15.23 67.88 23.39
CA VAL A 119 14.96 68.77 22.25
C VAL A 119 13.49 69.19 22.22
N CYS A 120 12.55 68.27 22.47
CA CYS A 120 11.13 68.61 22.58
C CYS A 120 10.85 69.58 23.73
N ALA A 121 11.45 69.37 24.90
CA ALA A 121 11.27 70.24 26.06
C ALA A 121 11.87 71.65 25.83
N ASP A 122 13.02 71.75 25.17
CA ASP A 122 13.64 73.02 24.83
C ASP A 122 12.78 73.79 23.82
N ARG A 123 12.30 73.12 22.75
CA ARG A 123 11.37 73.73 21.79
C ARG A 123 10.04 74.16 22.41
N GLN A 124 9.50 73.36 23.33
CA GLN A 124 8.27 73.74 24.04
C GLN A 124 8.48 75.02 24.84
N ARG A 125 9.62 75.17 25.52
CA ARG A 125 9.96 76.41 26.25
C ARG A 125 10.04 77.61 25.31
N GLU A 126 10.72 77.47 24.17
CA GLU A 126 10.79 78.54 23.15
C GLU A 126 9.39 78.98 22.66
N VAL A 127 8.51 78.02 22.37
CA VAL A 127 7.14 78.30 21.95
C VAL A 127 6.33 78.96 23.06
N ASP A 128 6.44 78.47 24.31
CA ASP A 128 5.71 79.04 25.45
C ASP A 128 6.14 80.49 25.72
N ASP A 129 7.43 80.79 25.61
CA ASP A 129 7.96 82.14 25.83
C ASP A 129 7.55 83.09 24.69
N ALA A 130 7.64 82.65 23.43
CA ALA A 130 7.12 83.42 22.29
C ALA A 130 5.60 83.67 22.41
N TYR A 131 4.85 82.68 22.89
CA TYR A 131 3.40 82.82 23.09
C TYR A 131 3.08 83.81 24.21
N LYS A 132 3.83 83.81 25.32
CA LYS A 132 3.70 84.82 26.39
C LYS A 132 4.00 86.22 25.88
N GLU A 133 5.08 86.38 25.10
CA GLU A 133 5.46 87.67 24.52
C GLU A 133 4.35 88.19 23.57
N PHE A 134 3.84 87.32 22.69
CA PHE A 134 2.74 87.66 21.80
C PHE A 134 1.45 88.01 22.56
N THR A 135 1.16 87.30 23.63
CA THR A 135 0.01 87.55 24.51
C THR A 135 0.12 88.93 25.19
N ASN A 136 1.31 89.26 25.70
CA ASN A 136 1.60 90.57 26.28
C ASN A 136 1.49 91.69 25.24
N TYR A 137 1.98 91.44 24.02
CA TYR A 137 1.84 92.37 22.90
C TYR A 137 0.37 92.62 22.54
N LYS A 138 -0.45 91.56 22.41
CA LYS A 138 -1.90 91.66 22.21
C LYS A 138 -2.58 92.48 23.30
N TYR A 139 -2.23 92.25 24.56
CA TYR A 139 -2.76 93.00 25.69
C TYR A 139 -2.38 94.49 25.64
N ASN A 140 -1.11 94.80 25.35
CA ASN A 140 -0.61 96.18 25.27
C ASN A 140 -1.25 96.98 24.12
N ILE A 141 -1.51 96.34 22.98
CA ILE A 141 -2.26 96.95 21.86
C ILE A 141 -3.73 97.11 22.23
N GLY A 142 -4.36 96.06 22.77
CA GLY A 142 -5.77 96.09 23.15
C GLY A 142 -6.06 97.19 24.19
N LYS A 143 -5.14 97.46 25.11
CA LYS A 143 -5.25 98.55 26.09
C LYS A 143 -5.29 99.93 25.43
N LYS A 144 -4.62 100.12 24.29
CA LYS A 144 -4.60 101.37 23.52
C LYS A 144 -5.78 101.49 22.54
N ALA A 145 -6.54 100.40 22.33
CA ALA A 145 -7.64 100.37 21.40
C ALA A 145 -8.90 101.05 21.97
N LEU A 146 -9.66 101.72 21.09
CA LEU A 146 -10.91 102.39 21.42
C LEU A 146 -12.09 101.60 20.84
N HIS A 147 -13.21 101.62 21.53
CA HIS A 147 -14.45 101.01 21.05
C HIS A 147 -14.96 101.72 19.79
N SER A 148 -15.17 100.97 18.71
CA SER A 148 -15.61 101.51 17.42
C SER A 148 -16.92 102.31 17.49
N ARG A 149 -17.83 101.96 18.41
CA ARG A 149 -19.15 102.59 18.53
C ARG A 149 -19.24 103.72 19.58
N THR A 150 -18.37 103.72 20.59
CA THR A 150 -18.45 104.66 21.72
C THR A 150 -17.21 105.56 21.84
N GLY A 151 -16.13 105.27 21.10
CA GLY A 151 -14.87 106.00 21.14
C GLY A 151 -14.12 105.90 22.47
N ARG A 152 -14.64 105.13 23.45
CA ARG A 152 -14.06 104.99 24.79
C ARG A 152 -13.04 103.84 24.82
N PRO A 153 -11.96 103.96 25.63
CA PRO A 153 -10.99 102.89 25.80
C PRO A 153 -11.65 101.61 26.32
N ILE A 154 -11.15 100.45 25.89
CA ILE A 154 -11.65 99.15 26.32
C ILE A 154 -11.38 98.95 27.81
N ASN A 155 -12.36 98.41 28.55
CA ASN A 155 -12.16 98.11 29.98
C ASN A 155 -11.07 97.03 30.12
N PRO A 156 -10.00 97.25 30.92
CA PRO A 156 -8.94 96.26 31.10
C PRO A 156 -9.44 94.90 31.57
N LYS A 157 -10.50 94.86 32.40
CA LYS A 157 -11.08 93.61 32.90
C LYS A 157 -11.78 92.82 31.79
N GLU A 158 -12.44 93.51 30.87
CA GLU A 158 -13.10 92.92 29.71
C GLU A 158 -12.08 92.40 28.69
N LEU A 159 -10.99 93.16 28.46
CA LEU A 159 -9.89 92.74 27.60
C LEU A 159 -9.21 91.45 28.09
N VAL A 160 -8.93 91.35 29.39
CA VAL A 160 -8.39 90.12 30.00
C VAL A 160 -9.37 88.96 29.88
N ALA A 161 -10.67 89.20 30.06
CA ALA A 161 -11.68 88.15 29.89
C ALA A 161 -11.74 87.63 28.45
N MET A 162 -11.62 88.51 27.44
CA MET A 162 -11.56 88.12 26.03
C MET A 162 -10.30 87.30 25.72
N LEU A 163 -9.14 87.73 26.21
CA LEU A 163 -7.87 87.03 26.01
C LEU A 163 -7.89 85.63 26.65
N ASN A 164 -8.46 85.51 27.85
CA ASN A 164 -8.64 84.22 28.52
C ASN A 164 -9.62 83.31 27.76
N ALA A 165 -10.69 83.87 27.17
CA ALA A 165 -11.62 83.11 26.35
C ALA A 165 -10.97 82.63 25.04
N GLU A 166 -10.14 83.46 24.41
CA GLU A 166 -9.32 83.09 23.25
C GLU A 166 -8.35 81.95 23.62
N GLN A 167 -7.63 82.06 24.73
CA GLN A 167 -6.71 81.02 25.20
C GLN A 167 -7.41 79.68 25.45
N LYS A 168 -8.61 79.69 26.04
CA LYS A 168 -9.41 78.46 26.23
C LYS A 168 -9.80 77.82 24.89
N LYS A 169 -10.18 78.62 23.89
CA LYS A 169 -10.50 78.12 22.55
C LYS A 169 -9.24 77.58 21.86
N GLU A 170 -8.12 78.27 21.98
CA GLU A 170 -6.84 77.84 21.42
C GLU A 170 -6.41 76.48 21.99
N ALA A 171 -6.59 76.26 23.30
CA ALA A 171 -6.33 74.96 23.92
C ALA A 171 -7.14 73.81 23.28
N ILE A 172 -8.44 74.04 23.02
CA ILE A 172 -9.31 73.06 22.35
C ILE A 172 -8.83 72.82 20.91
N VAL A 173 -8.47 73.87 20.18
CA VAL A 173 -7.96 73.75 18.80
C VAL A 173 -6.65 72.96 18.76
N MET A 174 -5.73 73.22 19.70
CA MET A 174 -4.48 72.47 19.81
C MET A 174 -4.72 70.98 20.07
N GLU A 175 -5.66 70.64 20.97
CA GLU A 175 -6.03 69.26 21.28
C GLU A 175 -6.57 68.54 20.04
N VAL A 176 -7.56 69.13 19.36
CA VAL A 176 -8.14 68.56 18.13
C VAL A 176 -7.10 68.45 17.01
N ARG A 177 -6.21 69.43 16.87
CA ARG A 177 -5.14 69.39 15.87
C ARG A 177 -4.16 68.25 16.14
N LEU A 178 -3.81 68.03 17.41
CA LEU A 178 -2.94 66.93 17.81
C LEU A 178 -3.60 65.57 17.57
N GLU A 179 -4.90 65.45 17.84
CA GLU A 179 -5.68 64.25 17.50
C GLU A 179 -5.72 64.02 15.98
N ASN A 180 -5.94 65.06 15.17
CA ASN A 180 -5.94 64.94 13.71
C ASN A 180 -4.58 64.45 13.18
N ILE A 181 -3.47 64.97 13.72
CA ILE A 181 -2.11 64.53 13.35
C ILE A 181 -1.91 63.06 13.73
N LYS A 182 -2.34 62.64 14.93
CA LYS A 182 -2.28 61.23 15.36
C LYS A 182 -3.03 60.31 14.41
N LEU A 183 -4.29 60.65 14.09
CA LEU A 183 -5.12 59.86 13.18
C LEU A 183 -4.52 59.79 11.77
N ARG A 184 -4.02 60.90 11.22
CA ARG A 184 -3.33 60.90 9.91
C ARG A 184 -2.12 59.96 9.90
N ASN A 185 -1.31 59.98 10.96
CA ASN A 185 -0.15 59.09 11.07
C ASN A 185 -0.57 57.62 11.20
N GLU A 186 -1.67 57.35 11.91
CA GLU A 186 -2.22 55.99 12.02
C GLU A 186 -2.75 55.47 10.69
N VAL A 187 -3.49 56.30 9.94
CA VAL A 187 -3.94 55.96 8.58
C VAL A 187 -2.73 55.65 7.68
N ALA A 188 -1.74 56.54 7.63
CA ALA A 188 -0.54 56.32 6.82
C ALA A 188 0.20 55.02 7.21
N LYS A 189 0.25 54.69 8.50
CA LYS A 189 0.83 53.43 8.99
C LYS A 189 0.03 52.22 8.52
N VAL A 190 -1.30 52.26 8.63
CA VAL A 190 -2.18 51.16 8.21
C VAL A 190 -2.12 50.98 6.69
N GLU A 191 -2.11 52.06 5.93
CA GLU A 191 -1.93 52.04 4.47
C GLU A 191 -0.58 51.42 4.07
N ALA A 192 0.51 51.77 4.75
CA ALA A 192 1.81 51.18 4.49
C ALA A 192 1.83 49.67 4.80
N ILE A 193 1.18 49.24 5.89
CA ILE A 193 1.04 47.82 6.22
C ILE A 193 0.21 47.10 5.15
N LEU A 194 -0.90 47.69 4.73
CA LEU A 194 -1.76 47.12 3.69
C LEU A 194 -0.99 46.94 2.39
N LYS A 195 -0.30 47.99 1.94
CA LYS A 195 0.53 47.95 0.73
C LYS A 195 1.61 46.88 0.79
N SER A 196 2.30 46.74 1.93
CA SER A 196 3.31 45.68 2.10
C SER A 196 2.71 44.26 2.03
N LYS A 197 1.46 44.10 2.48
CA LYS A 197 0.74 42.83 2.38
C LYS A 197 0.25 42.55 0.96
N GLU A 198 -0.17 43.60 0.24
CA GLU A 198 -0.55 43.51 -1.17
C GLU A 198 0.66 43.17 -2.05
N GLU A 199 1.80 43.84 -1.88
CA GLU A 199 3.04 43.55 -2.62
C GLU A 199 3.57 42.12 -2.38
N LEU A 200 3.37 41.57 -1.17
CA LEU A 200 3.69 40.16 -0.88
C LEU A 200 2.73 39.18 -1.58
N ALA A 201 1.50 39.62 -1.86
CA ALA A 201 0.45 38.80 -2.48
C ALA A 201 0.40 38.91 -4.01
N GLU A 202 0.90 39.99 -4.61
CA GLU A 202 0.63 40.36 -6.01
C GLU A 202 1.32 39.48 -7.07
N GLY A 203 2.37 38.73 -6.72
CA GLY A 203 3.15 37.96 -7.71
C GLY A 203 3.27 36.46 -7.48
N LEU A 204 3.41 36.03 -6.23
CA LEU A 204 3.82 34.65 -5.93
C LEU A 204 2.61 33.74 -5.65
N HIS A 205 1.64 34.22 -4.87
CA HIS A 205 0.58 33.34 -4.37
C HIS A 205 -0.56 33.10 -5.36
N LEU A 206 -0.90 34.06 -6.22
CA LEU A 206 -2.00 33.87 -7.17
C LEU A 206 -1.60 32.92 -8.29
N ILE A 207 -0.42 33.09 -8.88
CA ILE A 207 0.07 32.19 -9.94
C ILE A 207 0.24 30.76 -9.40
N ASP A 208 0.85 30.61 -8.23
CA ASP A 208 1.00 29.30 -7.58
C ASP A 208 -0.37 28.67 -7.26
N PHE A 209 -1.35 29.47 -6.82
CA PHE A 209 -2.70 28.99 -6.54
C PHE A 209 -3.46 28.57 -7.80
N GLU A 210 -3.41 29.37 -8.86
CA GLU A 210 -3.94 29.02 -10.18
C GLU A 210 -3.26 27.76 -10.74
N GLN A 211 -1.95 27.62 -10.56
CA GLN A 211 -1.21 26.42 -10.98
C GLN A 211 -1.66 25.19 -10.18
N LEU A 212 -1.74 25.29 -8.85
CA LEU A 212 -2.28 24.22 -8.00
C LEU A 212 -3.69 23.81 -8.40
N LYS A 213 -4.52 24.76 -8.81
CA LYS A 213 -5.87 24.51 -9.29
C LYS A 213 -5.87 23.74 -10.61
N ILE A 214 -5.01 24.12 -11.56
CA ILE A 214 -4.83 23.41 -12.84
C ILE A 214 -4.31 21.98 -12.59
N GLU A 215 -3.30 21.83 -11.73
CA GLU A 215 -2.74 20.53 -11.38
C GLU A 215 -3.79 19.63 -10.71
N ASN A 216 -4.55 20.15 -9.74
CA ASN A 216 -5.60 19.40 -9.08
C ASN A 216 -6.68 18.93 -10.07
N GLN A 217 -7.10 19.80 -10.98
CA GLN A 217 -8.04 19.43 -12.03
C GLN A 217 -7.47 18.34 -12.93
N THR A 218 -6.21 18.47 -13.37
CA THR A 218 -5.53 17.49 -14.22
C THR A 218 -5.41 16.13 -13.53
N TYR A 219 -5.10 16.10 -12.23
CA TYR A 219 -5.04 14.86 -11.47
C TYR A 219 -6.42 14.21 -11.30
N ASN A 220 -7.47 15.00 -11.09
CA ASN A 220 -8.84 14.47 -11.03
C ASN A 220 -9.27 13.85 -12.36
N GLU A 221 -9.00 14.52 -13.49
CA GLU A 221 -9.25 13.96 -14.82
C GLU A 221 -8.49 12.64 -15.04
N LYS A 222 -7.24 12.55 -14.57
CA LYS A 222 -6.44 11.32 -14.66
C LYS A 222 -7.00 10.19 -13.79
N ILE A 223 -7.50 10.52 -12.60
CA ILE A 223 -8.16 9.56 -11.69
C ILE A 223 -9.44 9.04 -12.34
N GLU A 224 -10.26 9.90 -12.93
CA GLU A 224 -11.47 9.50 -13.65
C GLU A 224 -11.16 8.57 -14.82
N GLU A 225 -10.17 8.92 -15.64
CA GLU A 225 -9.73 8.09 -16.77
C GLU A 225 -9.26 6.69 -16.30
N ARG A 226 -8.53 6.62 -15.16
CA ARG A 226 -8.12 5.33 -14.56
C ARG A 226 -9.29 4.56 -13.99
N ASN A 227 -10.25 5.23 -13.36
CA ASN A 227 -11.45 4.58 -12.86
C ASN A 227 -12.28 3.96 -13.99
N GLU A 228 -12.39 4.65 -15.13
CA GLU A 228 -13.05 4.11 -16.32
C GLU A 228 -12.33 2.89 -16.90
N GLU A 229 -11.00 2.91 -16.98
CA GLU A 229 -10.22 1.75 -17.39
C GLU A 229 -10.38 0.57 -16.44
N LEU A 230 -10.35 0.83 -15.14
CA LEU A 230 -10.56 -0.18 -14.12
C LEU A 230 -11.96 -0.79 -14.25
N ALA A 231 -12.99 0.02 -14.53
CA ALA A 231 -14.33 -0.46 -14.82
C ALA A 231 -14.40 -1.28 -16.12
N LYS A 232 -13.67 -0.91 -17.17
CA LYS A 232 -13.55 -1.70 -18.41
C LYS A 232 -12.88 -3.06 -18.13
N LEU A 233 -11.81 -3.08 -17.35
CA LEU A 233 -11.11 -4.31 -16.97
C LEU A 233 -12.00 -5.24 -16.11
N LYS A 234 -12.72 -4.69 -15.12
CA LYS A 234 -13.70 -5.45 -14.31
C LYS A 234 -14.76 -6.12 -15.19
N ARG A 235 -15.30 -5.40 -16.18
CA ARG A 235 -16.25 -5.97 -17.16
C ARG A 235 -15.62 -7.09 -17.99
N LYS A 236 -14.39 -6.91 -18.47
CA LYS A 236 -13.65 -7.97 -19.18
C LYS A 236 -13.47 -9.21 -18.31
N ILE A 237 -13.04 -9.05 -17.06
CA ILE A 237 -12.88 -10.17 -16.11
C ILE A 237 -14.20 -10.92 -15.93
N ALA A 238 -15.31 -10.21 -15.69
CA ALA A 238 -16.62 -10.84 -15.53
C ALA A 238 -17.03 -11.65 -16.78
N SER A 239 -16.84 -11.08 -17.97
CA SER A 239 -17.10 -11.78 -19.24
C SER A 239 -16.21 -13.01 -19.41
N THR A 240 -14.91 -12.91 -19.13
CA THR A 240 -13.97 -14.04 -19.19
C THR A 240 -14.33 -15.14 -18.21
N VAL A 241 -14.74 -14.81 -16.97
CA VAL A 241 -15.21 -15.79 -16.00
C VAL A 241 -16.45 -16.51 -16.50
N GLN A 242 -17.43 -15.78 -17.07
CA GLN A 242 -18.62 -16.40 -17.65
C GLN A 242 -18.27 -17.36 -18.80
N ILE A 243 -17.39 -16.95 -19.72
CA ILE A 243 -16.92 -17.80 -20.81
C ILE A 243 -16.22 -19.05 -20.25
N MET A 244 -15.35 -18.89 -19.25
CA MET A 244 -14.64 -20.01 -18.61
C MET A 244 -15.63 -20.99 -17.96
N THR A 245 -16.68 -20.50 -17.30
CA THR A 245 -17.74 -21.34 -16.74
C THR A 245 -18.44 -22.14 -17.84
N HIS A 246 -18.87 -21.51 -18.93
CA HIS A 246 -19.51 -22.22 -20.04
C HIS A 246 -18.57 -23.26 -20.70
N VAL A 247 -17.28 -22.95 -20.85
CA VAL A 247 -16.29 -23.90 -21.37
C VAL A 247 -16.11 -25.08 -20.42
N LYS A 248 -16.07 -24.83 -19.10
CA LYS A 248 -15.96 -25.87 -18.09
C LYS A 248 -17.18 -26.80 -18.11
N GLU A 249 -18.39 -26.25 -18.21
CA GLU A 249 -19.64 -27.02 -18.33
C GLU A 249 -19.63 -27.89 -19.59
N LYS A 250 -19.28 -27.31 -20.75
CA LYS A 250 -19.16 -28.07 -22.01
C LYS A 250 -18.12 -29.18 -21.91
N LEU A 251 -16.97 -28.91 -21.30
CA LEU A 251 -15.92 -29.91 -21.10
C LEU A 251 -16.43 -31.06 -20.23
N GLN A 252 -17.12 -30.77 -19.13
CA GLN A 252 -17.70 -31.80 -18.26
C GLN A 252 -18.73 -32.65 -18.99
N ALA A 253 -19.61 -32.04 -19.80
CA ALA A 253 -20.58 -32.77 -20.62
C ALA A 253 -19.88 -33.70 -21.63
N VAL A 254 -18.88 -33.20 -22.35
CA VAL A 254 -18.11 -34.01 -23.31
C VAL A 254 -17.34 -35.13 -22.62
N GLN A 255 -16.76 -34.89 -21.43
CA GLN A 255 -16.09 -35.92 -20.64
C GLN A 255 -17.06 -37.02 -20.21
N TYR A 256 -18.26 -36.65 -19.78
CA TYR A 256 -19.32 -37.59 -19.43
C TYR A 256 -19.75 -38.44 -20.63
N ASP A 257 -19.99 -37.82 -21.78
CA ASP A 257 -20.33 -38.54 -23.01
C ASP A 257 -19.20 -39.47 -23.47
N ASN A 258 -17.94 -39.03 -23.35
CA ASN A 258 -16.79 -39.85 -23.67
C ASN A 258 -16.70 -41.08 -22.74
N ALA A 259 -16.93 -40.90 -21.44
CA ALA A 259 -16.96 -42.01 -20.48
C ALA A 259 -18.08 -43.01 -20.81
N LYS A 260 -19.28 -42.53 -21.14
CA LYS A 260 -20.40 -43.37 -21.59
C LYS A 260 -20.07 -44.14 -22.87
N GLN A 261 -19.43 -43.49 -23.83
CA GLN A 261 -19.04 -44.13 -25.08
C GLN A 261 -17.93 -45.17 -24.88
N ARG A 262 -16.96 -44.90 -23.99
CA ARG A 262 -15.95 -45.89 -23.58
C ARG A 262 -16.59 -47.12 -22.93
N GLN A 263 -17.61 -46.92 -22.09
CA GLN A 263 -18.36 -48.04 -21.50
C GLN A 263 -19.07 -48.87 -22.57
N ARG A 264 -19.76 -48.22 -23.53
CA ARG A 264 -20.42 -48.91 -24.66
C ARG A 264 -19.42 -49.70 -25.51
N LEU A 265 -18.26 -49.11 -25.79
CA LEU A 265 -17.20 -49.77 -26.53
C LEU A 265 -16.67 -50.99 -25.77
N GLY A 266 -16.46 -50.88 -24.46
CA GLY A 266 -16.07 -52.02 -23.62
C GLY A 266 -17.08 -53.17 -23.61
N ILE A 267 -18.38 -52.86 -23.60
CA ILE A 267 -19.44 -53.89 -23.71
C ILE A 267 -19.38 -54.57 -25.08
N ALA A 268 -19.29 -53.79 -26.16
CA ALA A 268 -19.20 -54.32 -27.52
C ALA A 268 -17.96 -55.19 -27.73
N ASP A 269 -16.80 -54.79 -27.19
CA ASP A 269 -15.56 -55.58 -27.24
C ASP A 269 -15.68 -56.90 -26.46
N ALA A 270 -16.36 -56.89 -25.31
CA ALA A 270 -16.64 -58.09 -24.52
C ALA A 270 -17.57 -59.06 -25.28
N GLU A 271 -18.65 -58.55 -25.87
CA GLU A 271 -19.56 -59.33 -26.72
C GLU A 271 -18.83 -59.91 -27.94
N LEU A 272 -18.00 -59.11 -28.60
CA LEU A 272 -17.22 -59.53 -29.76
C LEU A 272 -16.18 -60.60 -29.40
N THR A 273 -15.54 -60.47 -28.24
CA THR A 273 -14.62 -61.50 -27.72
C THR A 273 -15.37 -62.79 -27.41
N PHE A 274 -16.52 -62.71 -26.73
CA PHE A 274 -17.37 -63.88 -26.46
C PHE A 274 -17.80 -64.57 -27.77
N ASN A 275 -18.26 -63.81 -28.76
CA ASN A 275 -18.66 -64.34 -30.06
C ASN A 275 -17.48 -64.98 -30.81
N ARG A 276 -16.27 -64.41 -30.72
CA ARG A 276 -15.05 -65.00 -31.29
C ARG A 276 -14.70 -66.34 -30.62
N ASP A 277 -14.84 -66.45 -29.30
CA ASP A 277 -14.58 -67.69 -28.56
C ASP A 277 -15.62 -68.77 -28.88
N GLN A 278 -16.90 -68.38 -28.96
CA GLN A 278 -17.97 -69.29 -29.38
C GLN A 278 -17.76 -69.79 -30.82
N LEU A 279 -17.43 -68.89 -31.75
CA LEU A 279 -17.13 -69.26 -33.13
C LEU A 279 -15.94 -70.22 -33.21
N THR A 280 -14.90 -69.99 -32.39
CA THR A 280 -13.73 -70.88 -32.33
C THR A 280 -14.11 -72.27 -31.82
N ARG A 281 -14.91 -72.36 -30.75
CA ARG A 281 -15.44 -73.64 -30.25
C ARG A 281 -16.30 -74.37 -31.27
N LEU A 282 -17.21 -73.66 -31.95
CA LEU A 282 -18.05 -74.24 -33.01
C LEU A 282 -17.22 -74.72 -34.20
N LYS A 283 -16.18 -73.96 -34.60
CA LYS A 283 -15.24 -74.40 -35.65
C LYS A 283 -14.51 -75.68 -35.24
N GLN A 284 -13.99 -75.76 -34.01
CA GLN A 284 -13.34 -76.96 -33.49
C GLN A 284 -14.29 -78.16 -33.45
N ALA A 285 -15.52 -78.00 -32.96
CA ALA A 285 -16.53 -79.06 -32.94
C ALA A 285 -16.89 -79.54 -34.35
N ARG A 286 -17.09 -78.62 -35.29
CA ARG A 286 -17.32 -78.94 -36.71
C ARG A 286 -16.13 -79.71 -37.29
N ASP A 287 -14.90 -79.28 -37.01
CA ASP A 287 -13.70 -79.91 -37.56
C ASP A 287 -13.48 -81.31 -36.96
N HIS A 288 -13.82 -81.50 -35.69
CA HIS A 288 -13.87 -82.82 -35.03
C HIS A 288 -14.91 -83.74 -35.68
N LEU A 289 -16.16 -83.27 -35.85
CA LEU A 289 -17.21 -84.03 -36.55
C LEU A 289 -16.83 -84.36 -37.99
N ARG A 290 -16.15 -83.45 -38.71
CA ARG A 290 -15.63 -83.71 -40.06
C ARG A 290 -14.54 -84.79 -40.04
N ALA A 291 -13.64 -84.74 -39.07
CA ALA A 291 -12.60 -85.76 -38.91
C ALA A 291 -13.22 -87.13 -38.60
N ASP A 292 -14.20 -87.19 -37.70
CA ASP A 292 -14.89 -88.43 -37.35
C ASP A 292 -15.78 -88.96 -38.47
N ASN A 293 -16.49 -88.08 -39.20
CA ASN A 293 -17.22 -88.48 -40.41
C ASN A 293 -16.25 -89.06 -41.46
N SER A 294 -15.06 -88.47 -41.60
CA SER A 294 -14.02 -88.97 -42.50
C SER A 294 -13.43 -90.31 -42.02
N LYS A 295 -13.29 -90.53 -40.70
CA LYS A 295 -12.91 -91.84 -40.13
C LYS A 295 -13.99 -92.89 -40.37
N LEU A 296 -15.26 -92.57 -40.08
CA LEU A 296 -16.40 -93.45 -40.32
C LEU A 296 -16.54 -93.81 -41.80
N ARG A 297 -16.41 -92.84 -42.70
CA ARG A 297 -16.38 -93.10 -44.15
C ARG A 297 -15.25 -94.03 -44.57
N ARG A 298 -14.09 -93.96 -43.89
CA ARG A 298 -12.97 -94.91 -44.12
C ARG A 298 -13.28 -96.30 -43.55
N SER A 299 -13.82 -96.41 -42.34
CA SER A 299 -14.15 -97.70 -41.72
C SER A 299 -15.31 -98.41 -42.40
N CYS A 300 -16.27 -97.66 -42.94
CA CYS A 300 -17.43 -98.23 -43.63
C CYS A 300 -17.10 -98.77 -45.03
N GLY A 301 -15.87 -98.66 -45.54
CA GLY A 301 -15.44 -99.35 -46.77
C GLY A 301 -16.40 -99.16 -47.95
N LEU A 302 -17.03 -100.26 -48.40
CA LEU A 302 -18.02 -100.27 -49.47
C LEU A 302 -19.43 -99.87 -49.00
N LEU A 303 -19.70 -100.00 -47.70
CA LEU A 303 -20.97 -99.69 -47.03
C LEU A 303 -21.18 -98.17 -46.99
N GLY A 304 -21.85 -97.64 -48.01
CA GLY A 304 -22.07 -96.22 -48.23
C GLY A 304 -21.72 -95.74 -49.64
N LYS A 305 -21.02 -96.57 -50.42
CA LYS A 305 -20.83 -96.39 -51.87
C LYS A 305 -21.80 -97.29 -52.62
N THR A 306 -23.08 -96.92 -52.63
CA THR A 306 -24.18 -97.70 -53.24
C THR A 306 -23.89 -98.11 -54.69
N ALA A 307 -23.35 -97.21 -55.50
CA ALA A 307 -22.97 -97.51 -56.89
C ALA A 307 -21.87 -98.59 -57.01
N LEU A 308 -20.93 -98.64 -56.05
CA LEU A 308 -19.84 -99.62 -56.05
C LEU A 308 -20.31 -100.97 -55.46
N LEU A 309 -21.28 -100.95 -54.53
CA LEU A 309 -22.01 -102.12 -54.06
C LEU A 309 -22.82 -102.77 -55.18
N LEU A 310 -23.62 -101.99 -55.91
CA LEU A 310 -24.40 -102.47 -57.07
C LEU A 310 -23.50 -103.07 -58.14
N ASN A 311 -22.40 -102.41 -58.50
CA ASN A 311 -21.46 -102.97 -59.47
C ASN A 311 -20.77 -104.24 -58.94
N TYR A 312 -20.49 -104.31 -57.64
CA TYR A 312 -19.96 -105.55 -57.05
C TYR A 312 -21.00 -106.69 -57.14
N GLU A 313 -22.26 -106.41 -56.83
CA GLU A 313 -23.38 -107.34 -56.99
C GLU A 313 -23.52 -107.80 -58.46
N ASP A 314 -23.57 -106.85 -59.40
CA ASP A 314 -23.58 -107.14 -60.85
C ASP A 314 -22.38 -108.00 -61.28
N SER A 315 -21.18 -107.73 -60.74
CA SER A 315 -19.98 -108.50 -61.04
C SER A 315 -20.03 -109.91 -60.47
N VAL A 316 -20.61 -110.08 -59.27
CA VAL A 316 -20.81 -111.39 -58.64
C VAL A 316 -21.85 -112.17 -59.44
N ASP A 317 -22.95 -111.54 -59.85
CA ASP A 317 -23.99 -112.14 -60.70
C ASP A 317 -23.45 -112.51 -62.08
N ALA A 318 -22.58 -111.69 -62.66
CA ALA A 318 -21.89 -112.03 -63.90
C ALA A 318 -20.95 -113.25 -63.72
N VAL A 319 -20.27 -113.36 -62.57
CA VAL A 319 -19.41 -114.51 -62.26
C VAL A 319 -20.22 -115.78 -61.99
N THR A 320 -21.34 -115.70 -61.28
CA THR A 320 -22.23 -116.86 -61.04
C THR A 320 -22.86 -117.34 -62.34
N SER A 321 -23.30 -116.43 -63.21
CA SER A 321 -23.78 -116.75 -64.55
C SER A 321 -22.70 -117.42 -65.42
N LYS A 322 -21.47 -116.88 -65.43
CA LYS A 322 -20.34 -117.53 -66.12
C LYS A 322 -19.98 -118.90 -65.55
N LYS A 323 -20.07 -119.09 -64.22
CA LYS A 323 -19.88 -120.41 -63.59
C LYS A 323 -20.97 -121.39 -64.02
N ALA A 324 -22.23 -120.95 -64.07
CA ALA A 324 -23.34 -121.79 -64.55
C ALA A 324 -23.16 -122.17 -66.03
N ALA A 325 -22.74 -121.23 -66.89
CA ALA A 325 -22.43 -121.51 -68.29
C ALA A 325 -21.22 -122.47 -68.45
N LEU A 326 -20.22 -122.37 -67.56
CA LEU A 326 -19.10 -123.31 -67.52
C LEU A 326 -19.57 -124.72 -67.18
N GLU A 327 -20.47 -124.87 -66.19
CA GLU A 327 -21.07 -126.16 -65.84
C GLU A 327 -21.95 -126.71 -66.96
N GLU A 328 -22.72 -125.87 -67.67
CA GLU A 328 -23.48 -126.27 -68.86
C GLU A 328 -22.54 -126.75 -69.98
N THR A 329 -21.42 -126.06 -70.18
CA THR A 329 -20.40 -126.46 -71.16
C THR A 329 -19.75 -127.78 -70.76
N LYS A 330 -19.41 -127.98 -69.48
CA LYS A 330 -18.94 -129.28 -68.98
C LYS A 330 -19.97 -130.38 -69.20
N ARG A 331 -21.26 -130.10 -69.00
CA ARG A 331 -22.37 -131.02 -69.27
C ARG A 331 -22.44 -131.38 -70.76
N LEU A 332 -22.31 -130.39 -71.66
CA LEU A 332 -22.25 -130.61 -73.09
C LEU A 332 -21.01 -131.42 -73.50
N THR A 333 -19.81 -131.10 -72.98
CA THR A 333 -18.60 -131.88 -73.23
C THR A 333 -18.76 -133.32 -72.72
N SER A 334 -19.36 -133.52 -71.55
CA SER A 334 -19.70 -134.85 -71.02
C SER A 334 -20.67 -135.61 -71.95
N ASN A 335 -21.67 -134.92 -72.51
CA ASN A 335 -22.62 -135.50 -73.46
C ASN A 335 -21.99 -135.82 -74.83
N TYR A 336 -21.02 -135.02 -75.29
CA TYR A 336 -20.24 -135.36 -76.47
C TYR A 336 -19.34 -136.56 -76.20
N VAL A 337 -18.69 -136.65 -75.03
CA VAL A 337 -17.88 -137.82 -74.64
C VAL A 337 -18.71 -139.10 -74.61
N THR A 338 -19.93 -139.08 -74.06
CA THR A 338 -20.84 -140.24 -74.08
C THR A 338 -21.32 -140.56 -75.49
N ARG A 339 -21.53 -139.56 -76.35
CA ARG A 339 -21.88 -139.76 -77.76
C ARG A 339 -20.72 -140.33 -78.59
N THR A 340 -19.47 -139.94 -78.31
CA THR A 340 -18.28 -140.54 -78.93
C THR A 340 -18.11 -141.99 -78.50
N LYS A 341 -18.36 -142.32 -77.21
CA LYS A 341 -18.38 -143.72 -76.73
C LYS A 341 -19.46 -144.56 -77.43
N SER A 342 -20.66 -144.01 -77.64
CA SER A 342 -21.76 -144.70 -78.34
C SER A 342 -21.53 -144.89 -79.86
N ILE A 343 -20.68 -144.06 -80.48
CA ILE A 343 -20.24 -144.24 -81.88
C ILE A 343 -19.13 -145.32 -81.96
N ILE A 344 -18.25 -145.41 -80.96
CA ILE A 344 -17.23 -146.46 -80.86
C ILE A 344 -17.91 -147.84 -80.67
N GLU A 345 -18.91 -147.95 -79.79
CA GLU A 345 -19.69 -149.20 -79.61
C GLU A 345 -20.49 -149.62 -80.86
N LYS A 346 -20.94 -148.67 -81.69
CA LYS A 346 -21.62 -148.97 -82.96
C LYS A 346 -20.68 -149.45 -84.06
N ILE A 347 -19.39 -149.07 -84.01
CA ILE A 347 -18.37 -149.54 -84.96
C ILE A 347 -17.87 -150.94 -84.55
N GLU A 348 -17.84 -151.27 -83.25
CA GLU A 348 -17.51 -152.62 -82.75
C GLU A 348 -18.65 -153.65 -82.95
N SER A 349 -19.92 -153.22 -83.04
CA SER A 349 -21.06 -154.12 -83.31
C SER A 349 -21.26 -154.54 -84.78
N HIS A 350 -20.41 -154.08 -85.71
CA HIS A 350 -20.52 -154.38 -87.15
C HIS A 350 -19.40 -155.31 -87.71
N SER A 351 -18.48 -155.82 -86.87
CA SER A 351 -17.39 -156.70 -87.32
C SER A 351 -17.48 -158.17 -86.86
N GLU A 352 -18.49 -158.61 -86.09
CA GLU A 352 -18.62 -160.01 -85.64
C GLU A 352 -20.06 -160.54 -85.70
N LYS A 353 -20.50 -161.01 -86.89
CA LYS A 353 -21.35 -162.21 -87.12
C LYS A 353 -21.82 -162.32 -88.59
N ARG A 354 -20.93 -162.85 -89.45
CA ARG A 354 -21.27 -163.86 -90.48
C ARG A 354 -20.94 -165.24 -89.89
N PRO A 355 -21.86 -166.20 -89.91
CA PRO A 355 -21.49 -167.55 -90.33
C PRO A 355 -22.51 -168.14 -91.33
N ASN A 356 -22.01 -168.99 -92.23
CA ASN A 356 -22.72 -169.91 -93.15
C ASN A 356 -24.27 -169.83 -93.21
N SER A 357 -24.80 -169.13 -94.22
CA SER A 357 -25.44 -169.73 -95.41
C SER A 357 -25.64 -168.66 -96.47
#